data_AF-W2N5W9-F1
#
_entry.id   AF-W2N5W9-F1
#
_cell.length_a   1.000
_cell.length_b   1.000
_cell.length_c   1.000
_cell.angle_alpha   90.00
_cell.angle_beta   90.00
_cell.angle_gamma   90.00
#
_symmetry.space_group_name_H-M   'P 1'
#
loop_
_entity.id
_entity.type
_entity.pdbx_description
1 polymer ?
#
loop_
_entity_poly.entity_id
_entity_poly.type
_entity_poly.pdbx_seq_one_letter_code
_entity_poly.pdbx_strand_id
1 'polypeptide(L)' 'MDIGQVSTVELLLFTDASFANDPVDRKIISGYVTTVDGNAISYASREQAPQPQLVKH' A
#
# COMPACT_ATOMS: atom_id res chain seq x y z
N MET A 1 17.44 -37.71 -16.15
CA MET A 1 16.33 -36.77 -16.32
C MET A 1 16.70 -35.57 -15.47
N ASP A 2 17.11 -34.48 -16.11
CA ASP A 2 17.40 -33.24 -15.42
C ASP A 2 16.05 -32.60 -15.05
N ILE A 3 15.76 -32.51 -13.76
CA ILE A 3 14.52 -31.91 -13.27
C ILE A 3 14.78 -30.41 -13.32
N GLY A 4 14.16 -29.77 -14.31
CA GLY A 4 14.46 -28.42 -14.78
C GLY A 4 14.78 -27.38 -13.70
N GLN A 5 15.70 -26.50 -14.08
CA GLN A 5 16.19 -25.34 -13.33
C GLN A 5 15.10 -24.71 -12.44
N VAL A 6 15.28 -24.83 -11.12
CA VAL A 6 14.43 -24.14 -10.14
C VAL A 6 14.76 -22.65 -10.20
N SER A 7 13.84 -21.83 -10.71
CA SER A 7 13.94 -20.38 -10.66
C SER A 7 13.22 -19.83 -9.43
N THR A 8 13.87 -18.93 -8.70
CA THR A 8 13.24 -18.15 -7.63
C THR A 8 12.41 -17.03 -8.25
N VAL A 9 11.22 -16.80 -7.70
CA VAL A 9 10.36 -15.66 -8.03
C VAL A 9 10.32 -14.73 -6.82
N GLU A 10 10.55 -13.44 -7.03
CA GLU A 10 10.48 -12.44 -5.96
C GLU A 10 9.07 -11.81 -5.91
N LEU A 11 8.47 -11.84 -4.72
CA LEU A 11 7.19 -11.21 -4.44
C LEU A 11 7.39 -10.13 -3.38
N LEU A 12 7.16 -8.86 -3.74
CA LEU A 12 7.28 -7.72 -2.81
C LEU A 12 5.95 -6.96 -2.70
N LEU A 13 5.64 -6.50 -1.50
CA LEU A 13 4.50 -5.64 -1.20
C LEU A 13 5.00 -4.35 -0.53
N PHE A 14 4.62 -3.21 -1.09
CA PHE A 14 4.87 -1.90 -0.52
C PHE A 14 3.55 -1.25 -0.14
N THR A 15 3.53 -0.54 1.00
CA THR A 15 2.36 0.18 1.50
C THR A 15 2.78 1.55 2.00
N ASP A 16 1.97 2.57 1.74
CA ASP A 16 2.18 3.92 2.28
C ASP A 16 0.86 4.57 2.70
N ALA A 17 0.93 5.52 3.63
CA ALA A 17 -0.20 6.36 4.00
C ALA A 17 0.26 7.79 4.31
N SER A 18 -0.45 8.76 3.74
CA SER A 18 -0.22 10.19 3.94
C SER A 18 -1.43 10.85 4.60
N PHE A 19 -1.18 11.74 5.56
CA PHE A 19 -2.19 12.56 6.23
C PHE A 19 -1.91 14.04 5.98
N ALA A 20 -2.84 14.73 5.31
CA ALA A 20 -2.82 16.17 5.27
C ALA A 20 -3.39 16.70 6.59
N ASN A 21 -2.57 17.38 7.41
CA ASN A 21 -3.05 18.10 8.60
C ASN A 21 -3.80 19.39 8.22
N ASP A 22 -4.56 19.36 7.12
CA ASP A 22 -5.41 20.44 6.67
C ASP A 22 -6.73 20.34 7.49
N PRO A 23 -7.09 21.39 8.24
CA PRO A 23 -8.31 21.40 9.04
C PRO A 23 -9.60 21.35 8.20
N VAL A 24 -9.54 21.70 6.91
CA VAL A 24 -10.66 21.69 5.96
C VAL A 24 -10.69 20.39 5.17
N ASP A 25 -9.55 19.93 4.67
CA ASP A 25 -9.41 18.74 3.83
C ASP A 25 -8.62 17.64 4.58
N ARG A 26 -9.24 17.05 5.61
CA ARG A 26 -8.67 15.91 6.35
C ARG A 26 -8.69 14.63 5.50
N LYS A 27 -7.99 14.62 4.38
CA LYS A 27 -7.88 13.49 3.47
C LYS A 27 -6.74 12.59 3.92
N ILE A 28 -7.08 11.40 4.37
CA ILE A 28 -6.11 10.32 4.57
C ILE A 28 -6.04 9.56 3.26
N ILE A 29 -4.87 9.48 2.64
CA ILE A 29 -4.68 8.64 1.45
C ILE A 29 -3.80 7.48 1.86
N SER A 30 -4.27 6.26 1.60
CA SER A 30 -3.49 5.04 1.77
C SER A 30 -3.33 4.37 0.41
N GLY A 31 -2.24 3.63 0.22
CA GLY A 31 -2.04 2.86 -1.00
C GLY A 31 -1.11 1.68 -0.82
N TYR A 32 -1.14 0.77 -1.80
CA TYR A 32 -0.22 -0.34 -1.89
C TYR A 32 0.16 -0.61 -3.35
N VAL A 33 1.28 -1.31 -3.52
CA VAL A 33 1.69 -1.94 -4.79
C VAL A 33 2.33 -3.29 -4.51
N THR A 34 1.93 -4.31 -5.27
CA THR A 34 2.55 -5.64 -5.25
C THR A 34 3.35 -5.82 -6.53
N THR A 35 4.56 -6.38 -6.43
CA THR A 35 5.44 -6.64 -7.57
C THR A 35 5.85 -8.11 -7.65
N VAL A 36 6.05 -8.59 -8.88
CA VAL A 36 6.67 -9.88 -9.24
C VAL A 36 7.95 -9.58 -10.01
N ASP A 37 9.10 -10.00 -9.49
CA ASP A 37 10.41 -9.74 -10.09
C ASP A 37 10.60 -8.26 -10.47
N GLY A 38 10.21 -7.36 -9.57
CA GLY A 38 10.25 -5.91 -9.75
C GLY A 38 9.14 -5.31 -10.62
N ASN A 39 8.28 -6.12 -11.25
CA ASN A 39 7.18 -5.64 -12.08
C ASN A 39 5.89 -5.52 -11.28
N ALA A 40 5.24 -4.36 -11.31
CA ALA A 40 3.96 -4.16 -10.63
C ALA A 40 2.86 -5.05 -11.23
N ILE A 41 2.21 -5.84 -10.38
CA ILE A 41 1.09 -6.72 -10.77
C ILE A 41 -0.25 -6.26 -10.20
N SER A 42 -0.24 -5.52 -9.09
CA SER A 42 -1.44 -4.94 -8.51
C SER A 42 -1.10 -3.69 -7.72
N TYR A 43 -2.02 -2.74 -7.71
CA TYR A 43 -1.92 -1.54 -6.89
C TYR A 43 -3.33 -1.03 -6.62
N ALA A 44 -3.51 -0.35 -5.49
CA ALA A 44 -4.68 0.46 -5.26
C ALA A 44 -4.35 1.60 -4.31
N SER A 45 -5.14 2.66 -4.39
CA SER A 45 -5.15 3.74 -3.41
C SER A 45 -6.58 4.02 -2.98
N ARG A 46 -6.73 4.40 -1.71
CA ARG A 46 -8.01 4.77 -1.13
C ARG A 46 -7.85 6.06 -0.33
N GLU A 47 -8.67 7.04 -0.71
CA GLU A 47 -9.01 8.15 0.17
C GLU A 47 -9.93 7.64 1.28
N GLN A 48 -9.53 7.87 2.52
CA GLN A 48 -10.26 7.50 3.72
C GLN A 48 -10.85 8.75 4.34
N ALA A 49 -12.09 8.62 4.82
CA ALA A 49 -12.70 9.64 5.64
C ALA A 49 -11.86 9.82 6.93
N PRO A 50 -11.73 11.04 7.43
CA PRO A 50 -11.02 11.30 8.67
C PRO A 50 -11.64 10.50 9.82
N GLN A 51 -10.78 9.82 10.58
CA GLN A 51 -11.18 9.18 11.84
C GLN A 51 -11.74 10.27 12.78
N PRO A 52 -12.86 10.03 13.48
CA PRO A 52 -13.29 10.92 14.55
C PRO A 52 -12.16 10.96 15.59
N GLN A 53 -11.62 12.16 15.84
CA GLN A 53 -10.66 12.35 16.92
C GLN A 53 -11.38 11.98 18.22
N LEU A 54 -10.89 10.93 18.91
CA LEU A 54 -11.26 10.67 20.29
C LEU A 54 -10.87 11.91 21.10
N VAL A 55 -11.85 12.74 21.42
CA VAL A 55 -11.68 13.85 22.36
C VAL A 55 -11.43 13.21 23.72
N LYS A 56 -10.16 13.08 24.10
CA LYS A 56 -9.81 12.75 25.48
C LYS A 56 -10.16 13.97 26.32
N HIS A 57 -11.22 13.84 27.11
CA HIS A 57 -11.55 14.75 28.21
C HIS A 57 -10.48 14.68 29.30
#